data_AF-A0A426WZG2-F1
#
_entry.id   AF-A0A426WZG2-F1
#
_cell.length_a   1.000
_cell.length_b   1.000
_cell.length_c   1.000
_cell.angle_alpha   90.00
_cell.angle_beta   90.00
_cell.angle_gamma   90.00
#
_symmetry.space_group_name_H-M   'P 1'
#
loop_
_entity.id
_entity.type
_entity.pdbx_description
1 polymer ?
#
loop_
_entity_poly.entity_id
_entity_poly.type
_entity_poly.pdbx_seq_one_letter_code
_entity_poly.pdbx_strand_id
1 'polypeptide(L)'
;MARPSPPGAQYVQQYLSTALSQRGPAALPYAEDAKWLIRQHLVALAEAYPSLRPRAATFTHDDGRSAHLLQAEGTLPIVYRGAAYNLPAAVWLLEPYPRRPPAVFL
;
A
#
# COMPACT_ATOMS: atom_id res chain seq x y z
N MET A 1 12.91 -15.04 -18.67
CA MET A 1 12.09 -16.09 -18.03
C MET A 1 11.34 -15.47 -16.86
N ALA A 2 10.06 -15.13 -17.04
CA ALA A 2 9.26 -14.49 -15.99
C ALA A 2 8.73 -15.56 -15.03
N ARG A 3 9.07 -15.45 -13.74
CA ARG A 3 8.52 -16.33 -12.70
C ARG A 3 7.02 -16.07 -12.61
N PRO A 4 6.15 -17.10 -12.59
CA PRO A 4 4.73 -16.89 -12.36
C PRO A 4 4.54 -16.27 -10.97
N SER A 5 4.00 -15.06 -10.91
CA SER A 5 3.68 -14.39 -9.65
C SER A 5 2.68 -15.24 -8.85
N PRO A 6 2.86 -15.37 -7.52
CA PRO A 6 1.96 -16.16 -6.70
C PRO A 6 0.51 -15.68 -6.84
N PRO A 7 -0.50 -16.57 -6.69
CA PRO A 7 -1.91 -16.22 -6.93
C PRO A 7 -2.40 -15.03 -6.10
N GLY A 8 -1.84 -14.81 -4.90
CA GLY A 8 -2.10 -13.62 -4.09
C GLY A 8 -1.62 -12.31 -4.71
N ALA A 9 -0.49 -12.31 -5.42
CA ALA A 9 0.05 -11.12 -6.08
C ALA A 9 -0.80 -10.70 -7.29
N GLN A 10 -1.39 -11.67 -8.00
CA GLN A 10 -2.30 -11.38 -9.12
C GLN A 10 -3.59 -10.69 -8.63
N TYR A 11 -4.14 -11.15 -7.50
CA TYR A 11 -5.29 -10.52 -6.86
C TYR A 11 -4.98 -9.07 -6.42
N VAL A 12 -3.80 -8.86 -5.82
CA VAL A 12 -3.33 -7.51 -5.44
C VAL A 12 -3.18 -6.61 -6.66
N GLN A 13 -2.59 -7.09 -7.75
CA GLN A 13 -2.43 -6.30 -8.98
C GLN A 13 -3.78 -5.89 -9.58
N GLN A 14 -4.76 -6.80 -9.61
CA GLN A 14 -6.09 -6.52 -10.10
C GLN A 14 -6.82 -5.52 -9.20
N TYR A 15 -6.74 -5.70 -7.88
CA TYR A 15 -7.29 -4.77 -6.90
C TYR A 15 -6.73 -3.36 -7.08
N LEU A 16 -5.40 -3.22 -7.15
CA LEU A 16 -4.73 -1.94 -7.35
C LEU A 16 -5.10 -1.30 -8.68
N SER A 17 -5.20 -2.09 -9.75
CA SER A 17 -5.64 -1.59 -11.06
C SER A 17 -7.05 -1.00 -10.98
N THR A 18 -7.97 -1.68 -10.29
CA THR A 18 -9.34 -1.20 -10.08
C THR A 18 -9.37 0.06 -9.20
N ALA A 19 -8.66 0.06 -8.07
CA ALA A 19 -8.61 1.19 -7.15
C ALA A 19 -7.99 2.45 -7.78
N LEU A 20 -6.92 2.30 -8.56
CA LEU A 20 -6.28 3.41 -9.28
C LEU A 20 -7.10 3.91 -10.49
N SER A 21 -7.95 3.04 -11.05
CA SER A 21 -8.86 3.39 -12.15
C SER A 21 -10.18 4.00 -11.67
N GLN A 22 -10.50 3.87 -10.38
CA GLN A 22 -11.74 4.39 -9.81
C GLN A 22 -11.74 5.93 -9.89
N ARG A 23 -12.79 6.48 -10.53
CA ARG A 23 -13.01 7.93 -10.67
C ARG A 23 -14.23 8.33 -9.83
N GLY A 24 -14.21 9.53 -9.23
CA GLY A 24 -15.31 10.04 -8.41
C GLY A 24 -14.85 10.51 -7.02
N PRO A 25 -15.76 10.61 -6.03
CA PRO A 25 -15.43 11.08 -4.68
C PRO A 25 -14.48 10.15 -3.91
N ALA A 26 -14.38 8.89 -4.34
CA ALA A 26 -13.42 7.90 -3.84
C ALA A 26 -12.13 7.81 -4.68
N ALA A 27 -11.93 8.74 -5.64
CA ALA A 27 -10.72 8.75 -6.45
C ALA A 27 -9.51 9.05 -5.57
N LEU A 28 -8.47 8.26 -5.78
CA LEU A 28 -7.21 8.46 -5.09
C LEU A 28 -6.54 9.74 -5.61
N PRO A 29 -6.15 10.68 -4.73
CA PRO A 29 -5.54 11.97 -5.08
C PRO A 29 -4.06 11.84 -5.48
N TYR A 30 -3.71 10.80 -6.24
CA TYR A 30 -2.37 10.61 -6.77
C TYR A 30 -2.25 11.16 -8.19
N ALA A 31 -1.10 11.76 -8.50
CA ALA A 31 -0.78 12.18 -9.87
C ALA A 31 -0.80 10.98 -10.82
N GLU A 32 -1.31 11.16 -12.03
CA GLU A 32 -1.46 10.06 -13.01
C GLU A 32 -0.12 9.35 -13.29
N ASP A 33 0.95 10.13 -13.45
CA ASP A 33 2.33 9.62 -13.59
C ASP A 33 2.80 8.80 -12.38
N ALA A 34 2.34 9.14 -11.17
CA ALA A 34 2.72 8.44 -9.96
C ALA A 34 1.95 7.13 -9.76
N LYS A 35 0.74 6.99 -10.33
CA LYS A 35 -0.11 5.79 -10.16
C LYS A 35 0.59 4.51 -10.59
N TRP A 36 1.34 4.56 -11.70
CA TRP A 36 2.08 3.40 -12.20
C TRP A 36 3.17 2.98 -11.21
N LEU A 37 3.92 3.94 -10.68
CA LEU A 37 5.00 3.68 -9.73
C LEU A 37 4.45 3.18 -8.39
N ILE A 38 3.37 3.80 -7.89
CA ILE A 38 2.65 3.37 -6.68
C ILE A 38 2.22 1.92 -6.80
N ARG A 39 1.64 1.54 -7.95
CA ARG A 39 1.26 0.14 -8.23
C ARG A 39 2.47 -0.78 -8.12
N GLN A 40 3.58 -0.46 -8.78
CA GLN A 40 4.78 -1.29 -8.71
C GLN A 40 5.30 -1.44 -7.28
N HIS A 41 5.38 -0.35 -6.52
CA HIS A 41 5.88 -0.38 -5.15
C HIS A 41 4.98 -1.20 -4.22
N LEU A 42 3.66 -1.08 -4.34
CA LEU A 42 2.73 -1.88 -3.55
C LEU A 42 2.76 -3.37 -3.91
N VAL A 43 2.93 -3.69 -5.19
CA VAL A 43 3.11 -5.09 -5.62
C VAL A 43 4.40 -5.67 -5.06
N ALA A 44 5.52 -4.94 -5.18
CA ALA A 44 6.80 -5.36 -4.62
C ALA A 44 6.73 -5.53 -3.08
N LEU A 45 6.01 -4.63 -2.38
CA LEU A 45 5.78 -4.72 -0.95
C LEU A 45 4.98 -5.98 -0.57
N ALA A 46 3.90 -6.27 -1.30
CA ALA A 46 3.08 -7.45 -1.07
C ALA A 46 3.81 -8.76 -1.43
N GLU A 47 4.73 -8.75 -2.39
CA GLU A 47 5.59 -9.90 -2.70
C GLU A 47 6.67 -10.12 -1.63
N ALA A 48 7.24 -9.04 -1.07
CA ALA A 48 8.21 -9.12 0.01
C ALA A 48 7.57 -9.53 1.35
N TYR A 49 6.37 -9.02 1.62
CA TYR A 49 5.61 -9.26 2.85
C TYR A 49 4.18 -9.67 2.51
N PRO A 50 3.91 -10.97 2.30
CA PRO A 50 2.57 -11.46 1.91
C PRO A 50 1.49 -11.25 2.98
N SER A 51 1.87 -10.92 4.21
CA SER A 51 0.99 -10.47 5.28
C SER A 51 0.48 -9.03 5.09
N LEU A 52 1.26 -8.15 4.44
CA LEU A 52 0.88 -6.78 4.13
C LEU A 52 -0.06 -6.76 2.92
N ARG A 53 -1.32 -6.40 3.15
CA ARG A 53 -2.34 -6.34 2.10
C ARG A 53 -2.62 -4.88 1.73
N PRO A 54 -2.43 -4.50 0.46
CA PRO A 54 -2.79 -3.17 0.00
C PRO A 54 -4.31 -3.00 -0.01
N ARG A 55 -4.77 -1.84 0.45
CA ARG A 55 -6.17 -1.45 0.56
C ARG A 55 -6.32 0.07 0.47
N ALA A 56 -7.40 0.54 -0.16
CA ALA A 56 -7.81 1.93 -0.09
C ALA A 56 -8.58 2.20 1.22
N ALA A 57 -8.17 3.21 1.95
CA ALA A 57 -8.77 3.62 3.22
C ALA A 57 -8.81 5.16 3.32
N THR A 58 -9.71 5.66 4.16
CA THR A 58 -9.82 7.10 4.42
C THR A 58 -8.79 7.50 5.46
N PHE A 59 -7.86 8.37 5.08
CA PHE A 59 -6.87 8.98 5.97
C PHE A 59 -7.35 10.34 6.41
N THR A 60 -7.41 10.56 7.72
CA THR A 60 -7.72 11.87 8.30
C THR A 60 -6.42 12.59 8.58
N HIS A 61 -6.19 13.68 7.86
CA HIS A 61 -5.06 14.57 8.09
C HIS A 61 -5.24 15.34 9.40
N ASP A 62 -4.13 15.83 9.95
CA ASP A 62 -4.10 16.62 11.18
C ASP A 62 -5.00 17.88 11.10
N ASP A 63 -5.19 18.43 9.90
CA ASP A 63 -6.06 19.57 9.58
C ASP A 63 -7.57 19.23 9.60
N GLY A 64 -7.95 17.98 9.95
CA GLY A 64 -9.34 17.52 9.96
C GLY A 64 -9.90 17.13 8.58
N ARG A 65 -9.11 17.29 7.51
CA ARG A 65 -9.48 16.86 6.15
C ARG A 65 -9.32 15.35 6.00
N SER A 66 -10.31 14.70 5.39
CA SER A 66 -10.27 13.28 5.06
C SER A 66 -9.98 13.07 3.58
N ALA A 67 -9.00 12.24 3.26
CA ALA A 67 -8.64 11.87 1.90
C ALA A 67 -8.68 10.35 1.72
N HIS A 68 -9.13 9.87 0.56
CA HIS A 68 -9.05 8.45 0.22
C HIS A 68 -7.64 8.14 -0.26
N LEU A 69 -6.88 7.37 0.52
CA LEU A 69 -5.50 7.01 0.25
C LEU A 69 -5.35 5.49 0.14
N LEU A 70 -4.27 5.05 -0.50
CA LEU A 70 -3.81 3.68 -0.45
C LEU A 70 -2.97 3.48 0.81
N GLN A 71 -3.26 2.40 1.51
CA GLN A 71 -2.43 1.87 2.58
C GLN A 71 -2.10 0.40 2.32
N ALA A 72 -1.06 -0.12 2.96
CA ALA A 72 -0.80 -1.53 3.09
C ALA A 72 -0.78 -1.89 4.57
N GLU A 73 -1.73 -2.72 4.99
CA GLU A 73 -1.91 -3.10 6.39
C GLU A 73 -1.64 -4.60 6.55
N GLY A 74 -0.98 -4.98 7.64
CA GLY A 74 -0.67 -6.37 7.92
C GLY A 74 0.36 -6.49 9.04
N THR A 75 1.20 -7.50 8.97
CA THR A 75 2.22 -7.76 9.99
C THR A 75 3.63 -7.79 9.41
N LEU A 76 4.57 -7.18 10.11
CA LEU A 76 6.00 -7.22 9.82
C LEU A 76 6.69 -8.23 10.73
N PRO A 77 7.35 -9.26 10.17
CA PRO A 77 8.16 -10.18 10.96
C PRO A 77 9.45 -9.47 11.40
N ILE A 78 9.67 -9.41 12.71
CA ILE A 78 10.90 -8.90 13.32
C ILE A 78 11.54 -9.97 14.20
N VAL A 79 12.86 -9.92 14.35
CA VAL A 79 13.59 -10.75 15.30
C VAL A 79 14.04 -9.86 16.46
N TYR A 80 13.50 -10.11 17.64
CA TYR A 80 13.86 -9.39 18.87
C TYR A 80 14.33 -10.39 19.92
N ARG A 81 15.58 -10.20 20.40
CA ARG A 81 16.22 -11.08 21.41
C ARG A 81 16.18 -12.58 21.04
N GLY A 82 16.33 -12.90 19.76
CA GLY A 82 16.35 -14.28 19.27
C GLY A 82 14.97 -14.91 19.06
N ALA A 83 13.88 -14.21 19.34
CA ALA A 83 12.52 -14.65 19.06
C ALA A 83 11.90 -13.85 17.90
N ALA A 84 11.12 -14.53 17.05
CA ALA A 84 10.40 -13.91 15.95
C ALA A 84 9.04 -13.37 16.45
N TYR A 85 8.78 -12.09 16.21
CA TYR A 85 7.52 -11.43 16.51
C TYR A 85 6.89 -10.85 15.24
N ASN A 86 5.56 -10.81 15.20
CA ASN A 86 4.82 -10.20 14.12
C ASN A 86 4.23 -8.88 14.62
N LEU A 87 4.82 -7.76 14.23
CA LEU A 87 4.31 -6.44 14.58
C LEU A 87 3.22 -6.03 13.60
N PRO A 88 2.02 -5.63 14.06
CA PRO A 88 1.06 -4.98 13.17
C PRO A 88 1.70 -3.72 12.60
N ALA A 89 1.49 -3.46 11.31
CA ALA A 89 2.00 -2.28 10.64
C ALA A 89 1.03 -1.83 9.54
N ALA A 90 0.85 -0.53 9.43
CA ALA A 90 0.08 0.12 8.38
C ALA A 90 0.96 1.16 7.66
N VAL A 91 1.23 0.91 6.38
CA VAL A 91 2.01 1.79 5.50
C VAL A 91 1.05 2.61 4.66
N TRP A 92 0.95 3.90 4.93
CA TRP A 92 0.10 4.85 4.20
C TRP A 92 0.87 5.59 3.12
N LEU A 93 0.32 5.62 1.91
CA LEU A 93 0.86 6.42 0.82
C LEU A 93 0.15 7.77 0.80
N LEU A 94 0.85 8.82 1.20
CA LEU A 94 0.34 10.18 1.19
C LEU A 94 0.25 10.71 -0.26
N GLU A 95 -0.64 11.68 -0.49
CA GLU A 95 -0.81 12.39 -1.78
C GLU A 95 0.49 12.77 -2.51
N PRO A 96 1.51 13.37 -1.86
CA PRO A 96 2.75 13.78 -2.53
C PRO A 96 3.68 12.62 -2.89
N TYR A 97 3.29 11.36 -2.71
CA TYR A 97 4.09 10.22 -3.14
C TYR A 97 4.32 10.21 -4.66
N PRO A 98 5.52 9.90 -5.17
CA PRO A 98 6.74 9.44 -4.48
C PRO A 98 7.67 10.57 -3.98
N ARG A 99 7.30 11.85 -4.13
CA ARG A 99 8.14 12.99 -3.71
C ARG A 99 8.32 13.05 -2.20
N ARG A 100 7.34 12.55 -1.44
CA ARG A 100 7.47 12.30 0.00
C ARG A 100 7.45 10.80 0.30
N PRO A 101 8.16 10.37 1.36
CA PRO A 101 8.09 9.00 1.81
C PRO A 101 6.68 8.64 2.30
N PRO A 102 6.33 7.34 2.30
CA PRO A 102 5.09 6.88 2.90
C PRO A 102 5.15 7.04 4.43
N ALA A 103 3.98 7.19 5.07
CA ALA A 103 3.87 7.22 6.52
C ALA A 103 3.65 5.80 7.03
N VAL A 104 4.45 5.34 7.99
CA VAL A 104 4.34 3.99 8.56
C VAL A 104 3.89 4.09 10.00
N PHE A 105 2.86 3.35 10.35
CA PHE A 105 2.32 3.21 11.70
C PHE A 105 2.49 1.76 12.15
N LEU A 106 2.83 1.55 13.41
CA LEU A 106 2.97 0.24 14.06
C LEU A 106 1.93 0.09 15.18
#